data_AF-A0A8T4TX60-F1
#
_entry.id   AF-A0A8T4TX60-F1
#
_cell.length_a   1.000
_cell.length_b   1.000
_cell.length_c   1.000
_cell.angle_alpha   90.00
_cell.angle_beta   90.00
_cell.angle_gamma   90.00
#
_symmetry.space_group_name_H-M   'P 1'
#
loop_
_entity.id
_entity.type
_entity.pdbx_description
1 polymer ?
#
loop_
_entity_poly.entity_id
_entity_poly.type
_entity_poly.pdbx_seq_one_letter_code
_entity_poly.pdbx_strand_id
1 'polypeptide(L)'
;MPFEDLKRDIELADKLLDRIELITGKKDSTEGRSIGLKTKFLGDKIRDDEYKKESQKLLKGKEENEALSRYDSEIKEMLQKVGEYNNKILRHFEIKVVKKDNVENLIDRKKAKIFLKELSNKQPDDIKEKYTLYERNFYGQLSNQLFKEITTKITKKYPEIFRDLYSNLMISGMKIFSDTYINMAFLSSVLFFIFLYMFLIVFSGINSFFSIVQYLFITILGTAGLLAGFYYWPRVVIDGRRKDIKNELPFAIMHMASIAGSGAPLTTTFDTLLKSSEYKALSGEIKRIMNYVNLFGYNLSTALRSVAETTPSKDFKELLNGLRNTIETGGDLRLYLQNKADDTFINYKNDRKKYVETLATYSDIYTAVLIAAPLLFIIVLVLISLVGNKLGGLDIGFIEKLGIYFIVPAFNIAFIIFLNIVQPEL
;
A
#
# COMPACT_ATOMS: atom_id res chain seq x y z
N MET A 1 -14.51 -22.02 -0.49
CA MET A 1 -14.28 -23.33 0.16
C MET A 1 -13.66 -23.06 1.53
N PRO A 2 -14.23 -23.56 2.63
CA PRO A 2 -13.61 -23.55 3.96
C PRO A 2 -12.20 -24.16 3.93
N PHE A 3 -11.30 -23.68 4.78
CA PHE A 3 -9.89 -24.16 4.85
C PHE A 3 -9.79 -25.66 5.18
N GLU A 4 -10.70 -26.18 6.01
CA GLU A 4 -10.79 -27.62 6.32
C GLU A 4 -11.14 -28.46 5.09
N ASP A 5 -11.98 -27.96 4.19
CA ASP A 5 -12.34 -28.67 2.96
C ASP A 5 -11.17 -28.69 1.96
N LEU A 6 -10.34 -27.65 1.93
CA LEU A 6 -9.11 -27.60 1.12
C LEU A 6 -8.06 -28.61 1.63
N LYS A 7 -7.85 -28.66 2.96
CA LYS A 7 -6.94 -29.59 3.59
C LYS A 7 -7.36 -31.04 3.35
N ARG A 8 -8.67 -31.31 3.42
CA ARG A 8 -9.26 -32.61 3.10
C ARG A 8 -9.05 -33.01 1.64
N ASP A 9 -9.25 -32.11 0.70
CA ASP A 9 -9.05 -32.39 -0.73
C ASP A 9 -7.57 -32.66 -1.07
N ILE A 10 -6.63 -31.99 -0.41
CA ILE A 10 -5.18 -32.26 -0.53
C ILE A 10 -4.86 -33.66 0.02
N GLU A 11 -5.37 -34.01 1.20
CA GLU A 11 -5.11 -35.32 1.83
C GLU A 11 -5.71 -36.48 1.03
N LEU A 12 -6.87 -36.27 0.40
CA LEU A 12 -7.50 -37.25 -0.49
C LEU A 12 -6.73 -37.45 -1.80
N ALA A 13 -6.19 -36.37 -2.38
CA ALA A 13 -5.34 -36.45 -3.56
C ALA A 13 -4.04 -37.22 -3.27
N ASP A 14 -3.43 -36.96 -2.11
CA ASP A 14 -2.19 -37.64 -1.68
C ASP A 14 -2.43 -39.15 -1.43
N LYS A 15 -3.52 -39.51 -0.74
CA LYS A 15 -3.91 -40.93 -0.54
C LYS A 15 -4.18 -41.68 -1.84
N LEU A 16 -4.77 -41.02 -2.84
CA LEU A 16 -4.98 -41.62 -4.16
C LEU A 16 -3.66 -41.81 -4.92
N LEU A 17 -2.73 -40.86 -4.81
CA LEU A 17 -1.39 -40.97 -5.40
C LEU A 17 -0.56 -42.09 -4.74
N ASP A 18 -0.66 -42.26 -3.42
CA ASP A 18 -0.02 -43.36 -2.70
C ASP A 18 -0.60 -44.73 -3.09
N ARG A 19 -1.93 -44.80 -3.31
CA ARG A 19 -2.59 -46.03 -3.77
C ARG A 19 -2.17 -46.41 -5.20
N ILE A 20 -2.03 -45.43 -6.09
CA ILE A 20 -1.47 -45.64 -7.44
C ILE A 20 -0.02 -46.12 -7.34
N GLU A 21 0.77 -45.61 -6.40
CA GLU A 21 2.17 -46.03 -6.16
C GLU A 21 2.27 -47.45 -5.60
N LEU A 22 1.34 -47.86 -4.72
CA LEU A 22 1.23 -49.23 -4.22
C LEU A 22 0.87 -50.23 -5.34
N ILE A 23 0.01 -49.83 -6.27
CA ILE A 23 -0.41 -50.65 -7.41
C ILE A 23 0.71 -50.76 -8.46
N THR A 24 1.45 -49.67 -8.70
CA THR A 24 2.58 -49.64 -9.66
C THR A 24 3.91 -50.13 -9.08
N GLY A 25 4.02 -50.24 -7.75
CA GLY A 25 5.27 -50.55 -7.02
C GLY A 25 5.56 -52.03 -6.74
N LYS A 26 4.69 -52.98 -7.11
CA LYS A 26 4.96 -54.42 -6.94
C LYS A 26 5.99 -54.94 -7.96
N LYS A 27 7.27 -54.65 -7.75
CA LYS A 27 8.39 -55.09 -8.62
C LYS A 27 8.55 -56.62 -8.77
N ASP A 28 7.93 -57.41 -7.91
CA ASP A 28 8.05 -58.88 -7.90
C ASP A 28 6.80 -59.66 -8.32
N SER A 29 5.69 -58.98 -8.67
CA SER A 29 4.56 -59.68 -9.31
C SER A 29 4.70 -59.70 -10.83
N THR A 30 4.09 -60.69 -11.46
CA THR A 30 4.07 -60.84 -12.92
C THR A 30 3.52 -59.58 -13.61
N GLU A 31 2.58 -58.88 -12.97
CA GLU A 31 2.03 -57.60 -13.46
C GLU A 31 3.04 -56.44 -13.36
N GLY A 32 3.83 -56.35 -12.29
CA GLY A 32 4.85 -55.28 -12.18
C GLY A 32 5.99 -55.43 -13.18
N ARG A 33 6.35 -56.68 -13.52
CA ARG A 33 7.38 -56.97 -14.53
C ARG A 33 6.90 -56.67 -15.96
N SER A 34 5.62 -56.91 -16.27
CA SER A 34 5.05 -56.55 -17.58
C SER A 34 4.93 -55.03 -17.77
N ILE A 35 4.59 -54.29 -16.71
CA ILE A 35 4.54 -52.82 -16.72
C ILE A 35 5.94 -52.22 -16.92
N GLY A 36 6.95 -52.73 -16.20
CA GLY A 36 8.34 -52.31 -16.37
C GLY A 36 8.86 -52.55 -17.79
N LEU A 37 8.42 -53.65 -18.43
CA LEU A 37 8.78 -53.98 -19.81
C LEU A 37 8.12 -53.03 -20.82
N LYS A 38 6.81 -52.76 -20.67
CA LYS A 38 6.07 -51.86 -21.58
C LYS A 38 6.52 -50.41 -21.48
N THR A 39 6.93 -49.97 -20.29
CA THR A 39 7.52 -48.63 -20.07
C THR A 39 8.87 -48.48 -20.76
N LYS A 40 9.69 -49.55 -20.81
CA LYS A 40 10.96 -49.54 -21.56
C LYS A 40 10.73 -49.50 -23.08
N PHE A 41 9.71 -50.21 -23.58
CA PHE A 41 9.34 -50.18 -25.00
C PHE A 41 8.81 -48.82 -25.44
N LEU A 42 7.86 -48.24 -24.71
CA LEU A 42 7.29 -46.91 -25.01
C LEU A 42 8.30 -45.76 -24.87
N GLY A 43 9.37 -45.97 -24.11
CA GLY A 43 10.50 -45.03 -23.98
C GLY A 43 11.64 -45.26 -24.97
N ASP A 44 11.44 -46.07 -26.02
CA ASP A 44 12.44 -46.45 -27.04
C ASP A 44 13.72 -47.10 -26.49
N LYS A 45 13.67 -47.68 -25.28
CA LYS A 45 14.84 -48.31 -24.63
C LYS A 45 15.04 -49.78 -24.98
N ILE A 46 14.06 -50.42 -25.64
CA ILE A 46 14.12 -51.81 -26.14
C ILE A 46 13.41 -51.87 -27.50
N ARG A 47 13.86 -52.77 -28.37
CA ARG A 47 13.27 -52.92 -29.72
C ARG A 47 12.01 -53.80 -29.69
N ASP A 48 11.13 -53.66 -30.69
CA ASP A 48 9.85 -54.39 -30.78
C ASP A 48 10.01 -55.92 -30.79
N ASP A 49 11.07 -56.42 -31.44
CA ASP A 49 11.46 -57.83 -31.47
C ASP A 49 11.91 -58.35 -30.10
N GLU A 50 12.56 -57.49 -29.31
CA GLU A 50 13.01 -57.79 -27.95
C GLU A 50 11.85 -57.74 -26.93
N TYR A 51 10.95 -56.76 -27.08
CA TYR A 51 9.74 -56.60 -26.28
C TYR A 51 8.80 -57.81 -26.40
N LYS A 52 8.53 -58.28 -27.63
CA LYS A 52 7.66 -59.44 -27.89
C LYS A 52 8.21 -60.75 -27.30
N LYS A 53 9.53 -60.91 -27.30
CA LYS A 53 10.19 -62.11 -26.76
C LYS A 53 10.20 -62.14 -25.23
N GLU A 54 10.42 -60.98 -24.59
CA GLU A 54 10.36 -60.87 -23.13
C GLU A 54 8.93 -60.89 -22.59
N SER A 55 7.94 -60.33 -23.31
CA SER A 55 6.52 -60.39 -22.91
C SER A 55 5.98 -61.83 -22.93
N GLN A 56 6.32 -62.61 -23.97
CA GLN A 56 5.95 -64.03 -24.06
C GLN A 56 6.57 -64.89 -22.94
N LYS A 57 7.81 -64.60 -22.54
CA LYS A 57 8.45 -65.28 -21.40
C LYS A 57 7.80 -64.96 -20.06
N LEU A 58 7.31 -63.73 -19.89
CA LEU A 58 6.67 -63.28 -18.64
C LEU A 58 5.23 -63.80 -18.48
N LEU A 59 4.49 -63.98 -19.58
CA LEU A 59 3.05 -64.25 -19.54
C LEU A 59 2.64 -65.73 -19.65
N LYS A 60 3.59 -66.68 -19.82
CA LYS A 60 3.38 -68.16 -19.81
C LYS A 60 2.05 -68.62 -20.45
N GLY A 61 1.68 -68.06 -21.60
CA GLY A 61 0.51 -68.51 -22.37
C GLY A 61 -0.87 -68.17 -21.80
N LYS A 62 -1.03 -67.18 -20.91
CA LYS A 62 -2.35 -66.62 -20.60
C LYS A 62 -2.65 -65.40 -21.47
N GLU A 63 -3.85 -65.37 -22.05
CA GLU A 63 -4.27 -64.35 -23.02
C GLU A 63 -4.15 -62.93 -22.45
N GLU A 64 -3.41 -62.10 -23.19
CA GLU A 64 -2.90 -60.78 -22.85
C GLU A 64 -4.00 -59.71 -22.61
N ASN A 65 -5.29 -60.04 -22.81
CA ASN A 65 -6.32 -59.03 -23.03
C ASN A 65 -7.32 -58.78 -21.88
N GLU A 66 -7.45 -59.66 -20.87
CA GLU A 66 -8.43 -59.44 -19.78
C GLU A 66 -7.86 -58.76 -18.52
N ALA A 67 -6.59 -59.01 -18.18
CA ALA A 67 -5.95 -58.41 -16.99
C ALA A 67 -5.53 -56.94 -17.21
N LEU A 68 -5.13 -56.59 -18.44
CA LEU A 68 -4.69 -55.24 -18.81
C LEU A 68 -5.86 -54.23 -18.94
N SER A 69 -7.04 -54.69 -19.38
CA SER A 69 -8.23 -53.84 -19.59
C SER A 69 -8.85 -53.33 -18.27
N ARG A 70 -8.94 -54.18 -17.24
CA ARG A 70 -9.42 -53.75 -15.91
C ARG A 70 -8.45 -52.81 -15.21
N TYR A 71 -7.14 -53.01 -15.42
CA TYR A 71 -6.07 -52.23 -14.80
C TYR A 71 -5.97 -50.80 -15.37
N ASP A 72 -6.08 -50.65 -16.69
CA ASP A 72 -6.07 -49.33 -17.33
C ASP A 72 -7.32 -48.50 -16.99
N SER A 73 -8.47 -49.13 -16.77
CA SER A 73 -9.70 -48.43 -16.40
C SER A 73 -9.66 -47.88 -14.97
N GLU A 74 -9.17 -48.66 -14.01
CA GLU A 74 -9.14 -48.27 -12.59
C GLU A 74 -8.10 -47.16 -12.32
N ILE A 75 -6.92 -47.23 -12.96
CA ILE A 75 -5.91 -46.17 -12.86
C ILE A 75 -6.38 -44.89 -13.55
N LYS A 76 -7.04 -44.98 -14.70
CA LYS A 76 -7.59 -43.82 -15.40
C LYS A 76 -8.68 -43.12 -14.58
N GLU A 77 -9.52 -43.88 -13.89
CA GLU A 77 -10.52 -43.33 -12.96
C GLU A 77 -9.88 -42.63 -11.75
N MET A 78 -8.84 -43.23 -11.16
CA MET A 78 -8.12 -42.61 -10.04
C MET A 78 -7.37 -41.34 -10.47
N LEU A 79 -6.73 -41.33 -11.63
CA LEU A 79 -6.06 -40.14 -12.18
C LEU A 79 -7.06 -39.03 -12.52
N GLN A 80 -8.24 -39.38 -13.02
CA GLN A 80 -9.31 -38.42 -13.28
C GLN A 80 -9.77 -37.75 -11.97
N LYS A 81 -9.96 -38.53 -10.90
CA LYS A 81 -10.31 -38.00 -9.56
C LYS A 81 -9.21 -37.08 -9.00
N VAL A 82 -7.93 -37.43 -9.16
CA VAL A 82 -6.80 -36.55 -8.78
C VAL A 82 -6.83 -35.24 -9.57
N GLY A 83 -7.11 -35.29 -10.87
CA GLY A 83 -7.29 -34.10 -11.70
C GLY A 83 -8.46 -33.22 -11.24
N GLU A 84 -9.56 -33.81 -10.79
CA GLU A 84 -10.70 -33.08 -10.21
C GLU A 84 -10.34 -32.38 -8.90
N TYR A 85 -9.64 -33.06 -7.98
CA TYR A 85 -9.17 -32.44 -6.74
C TYR A 85 -8.18 -31.31 -7.00
N ASN A 86 -7.21 -31.50 -7.92
CA ASN A 86 -6.30 -30.44 -8.32
C ASN A 86 -7.04 -29.23 -8.92
N ASN A 87 -8.06 -29.45 -9.75
CA ASN A 87 -8.86 -28.36 -10.29
C ASN A 87 -9.67 -27.63 -9.21
N LYS A 88 -10.17 -28.32 -8.18
CA LYS A 88 -10.82 -27.69 -7.03
C LYS A 88 -9.85 -26.83 -6.22
N ILE A 89 -8.64 -27.34 -5.98
CA ILE A 89 -7.56 -26.62 -5.29
C ILE A 89 -7.17 -25.38 -6.10
N LEU A 90 -6.92 -25.51 -7.42
CA LEU A 90 -6.53 -24.39 -8.28
C LEU A 90 -7.61 -23.30 -8.40
N ARG A 91 -8.90 -23.69 -8.40
CA ARG A 91 -10.02 -22.73 -8.35
C ARG A 91 -10.08 -21.97 -7.03
N HIS A 92 -9.67 -22.57 -5.92
CA HIS A 92 -9.60 -21.89 -4.63
C HIS A 92 -8.56 -20.76 -4.59
N PHE A 93 -7.48 -20.91 -5.36
CA PHE A 93 -6.40 -19.93 -5.47
C PHE A 93 -6.56 -18.96 -6.66
N GLU A 94 -7.72 -18.95 -7.34
CA GLU A 94 -8.01 -18.11 -8.51
C GLU A 94 -6.96 -18.16 -9.64
N ILE A 95 -6.20 -19.26 -9.75
CA ILE A 95 -5.24 -19.44 -10.83
C ILE A 95 -6.03 -19.78 -12.11
N LYS A 96 -6.13 -18.83 -13.05
CA LYS A 96 -6.71 -19.07 -14.39
C LYS A 96 -5.87 -20.12 -15.12
N VAL A 97 -6.37 -21.36 -15.17
CA VAL A 97 -5.84 -22.39 -16.07
C VAL A 97 -6.10 -21.93 -17.50
N VAL A 98 -5.04 -21.64 -18.24
CA VAL A 98 -5.06 -21.47 -19.69
C VAL A 98 -5.66 -22.74 -20.29
N LYS A 99 -6.86 -22.64 -20.87
CA LYS A 99 -7.35 -23.67 -21.79
C LYS A 99 -6.42 -23.68 -22.99
N LYS A 100 -5.77 -24.82 -23.25
CA LYS A 100 -5.74 -25.43 -24.59
C LYS A 100 -5.09 -26.81 -24.59
N ASP A 101 -5.88 -27.75 -25.08
CA ASP A 101 -5.56 -28.87 -25.96
C ASP A 101 -4.48 -29.88 -25.53
N ASN A 102 -4.90 -31.15 -25.52
CA ASN A 102 -4.16 -32.39 -25.23
C ASN A 102 -4.13 -32.82 -23.76
N VAL A 103 -5.06 -33.71 -23.42
CA VAL A 103 -5.15 -34.50 -22.18
C VAL A 103 -4.00 -35.55 -22.05
N GLU A 104 -2.92 -35.44 -22.83
CA GLU A 104 -1.83 -36.43 -22.86
C GLU A 104 -0.55 -36.02 -22.15
N ASN A 105 -0.46 -34.82 -21.58
CA ASN A 105 0.69 -34.48 -20.76
C ASN A 105 0.46 -34.88 -19.30
N LEU A 106 0.88 -36.12 -18.99
CA LEU A 106 1.24 -36.59 -17.66
C LEU A 106 1.77 -35.42 -16.83
N ILE A 107 0.99 -35.01 -15.81
CA ILE A 107 1.45 -34.03 -14.83
C ILE A 107 2.76 -34.56 -14.26
N ASP A 108 3.86 -33.91 -14.61
CA ASP A 108 5.20 -34.30 -14.19
C ASP A 108 5.23 -34.38 -12.66
N ARG A 109 5.26 -35.61 -12.16
CA ARG A 109 5.11 -35.99 -10.75
C ARG A 109 6.12 -35.26 -9.86
N LYS A 110 7.31 -34.94 -10.41
CA LYS A 110 8.32 -34.12 -9.72
C LYS A 110 7.86 -32.67 -9.56
N LYS A 111 7.34 -32.05 -10.62
CA LYS A 111 6.85 -30.66 -10.57
C LYS A 111 5.66 -30.51 -9.64
N ALA A 112 4.72 -31.46 -9.66
CA ALA A 112 3.58 -31.45 -8.73
C ALA A 112 4.01 -31.59 -7.27
N LYS A 113 4.95 -32.50 -6.97
CA LYS A 113 5.45 -32.70 -5.59
C LYS A 113 6.31 -31.51 -5.12
N ILE A 114 7.08 -30.88 -6.02
CA ILE A 114 7.82 -29.64 -5.74
C ILE A 114 6.84 -28.49 -5.48
N PHE A 115 5.81 -28.33 -6.31
CA PHE A 115 4.78 -27.30 -6.16
C PHE A 115 3.97 -27.48 -4.86
N LEU A 116 3.60 -28.71 -4.52
CA LEU A 116 2.92 -29.03 -3.27
C LEU A 116 3.84 -28.83 -2.05
N LYS A 117 5.15 -29.10 -2.19
CA LYS A 117 6.14 -28.82 -1.15
C LYS A 117 6.39 -27.31 -0.98
N GLU A 118 6.39 -26.53 -2.06
CA GLU A 118 6.43 -25.06 -2.02
C GLU A 118 5.17 -24.49 -1.36
N LEU A 119 4.00 -25.05 -1.65
CA LEU A 119 2.73 -24.66 -1.02
C LEU A 119 2.67 -25.08 0.46
N SER A 120 3.23 -26.22 0.82
CA SER A 120 3.31 -26.72 2.20
C SER A 120 4.37 -25.99 3.04
N ASN A 121 5.46 -25.52 2.42
CA ASN A 121 6.55 -24.81 3.10
C ASN A 121 6.28 -23.30 3.23
N LYS A 122 5.34 -22.74 2.46
CA LYS A 122 4.82 -21.40 2.75
C LYS A 122 3.99 -21.47 4.02
N GLN A 123 4.61 -21.10 5.15
CA GLN A 123 3.87 -20.85 6.37
C GLN A 123 2.77 -19.80 6.10
N PRO A 124 1.56 -19.95 6.68
CA PRO A 124 0.44 -19.03 6.48
C PRO A 124 0.70 -17.58 6.92
N ASP A 125 1.88 -17.27 7.47
CA ASP A 125 2.24 -15.93 7.95
C ASP A 125 2.73 -15.00 6.83
N ASP A 126 3.30 -15.50 5.73
CA ASP A 126 3.70 -14.66 4.59
C ASP A 126 2.51 -14.26 3.68
N ILE A 127 1.34 -14.86 3.88
CA ILE A 127 0.07 -14.49 3.23
C ILE A 127 -0.73 -13.52 4.13
N LYS A 128 -0.24 -13.22 5.34
CA LYS A 128 -0.85 -12.30 6.30
C LYS A 128 -0.25 -10.89 6.22
N GLU A 129 -0.18 -10.29 5.04
CA GLU A 129 -0.47 -8.85 4.99
C GLU A 129 -1.99 -8.64 5.00
N LYS A 130 -2.58 -9.15 6.09
CA LYS A 130 -4.00 -9.29 6.37
C LYS A 130 -4.60 -7.88 6.41
N TYR A 131 -5.40 -7.59 5.40
CA TYR A 131 -6.34 -6.47 5.28
C TYR A 131 -6.42 -5.55 6.49
N THR A 132 -6.02 -4.29 6.31
CA THR A 132 -6.36 -3.26 7.29
C THR A 132 -7.74 -2.71 6.96
N LEU A 133 -8.77 -3.52 7.19
CA LEU A 133 -10.15 -3.03 7.26
C LEU A 133 -10.28 -2.15 8.51
N TYR A 134 -11.23 -1.20 8.53
CA TYR A 134 -11.53 -0.44 9.75
C TYR A 134 -11.83 -1.42 10.88
N GLU A 135 -10.93 -1.49 11.87
CA GLU A 135 -11.20 -2.23 13.09
C GLU A 135 -12.20 -1.43 13.91
N ARG A 136 -13.28 -2.11 14.33
CA ARG A 136 -14.44 -1.48 14.92
C ARG A 136 -14.11 -0.93 16.31
N ASN A 137 -13.62 0.30 16.40
CA ASN A 137 -13.27 0.92 17.67
C ASN A 137 -14.51 1.19 18.55
N PHE A 138 -14.38 1.02 19.87
CA PHE A 138 -15.44 1.29 20.84
C PHE A 138 -16.03 2.70 20.69
N TYR A 139 -15.15 3.69 20.51
CA TYR A 139 -15.55 5.08 20.29
C TYR A 139 -16.45 5.27 19.07
N GLY A 140 -16.12 4.60 17.96
CA GLY A 140 -16.92 4.66 16.73
C GLY A 140 -18.27 3.97 16.85
N GLN A 141 -18.35 2.90 17.66
CA GLN A 141 -19.61 2.23 17.95
C GLN A 141 -20.53 3.14 18.77
N LEU A 142 -19.99 3.73 19.84
CA LEU A 142 -20.71 4.65 20.70
C LEU A 142 -21.20 5.87 19.92
N SER A 143 -20.34 6.46 19.10
CA SER A 143 -20.72 7.61 18.26
C SER A 143 -21.84 7.25 17.29
N ASN A 144 -21.77 6.07 16.65
CA ASN A 144 -22.80 5.60 15.73
C ASN A 144 -24.12 5.29 16.44
N GLN A 145 -24.10 4.81 17.68
CA GLN A 145 -25.32 4.57 18.46
C GLN A 145 -26.01 5.87 18.86
N LEU A 146 -25.24 6.88 19.28
CA LEU A 146 -25.81 8.13 19.80
C LEU A 146 -26.20 9.14 18.72
N PHE A 147 -25.39 9.27 17.66
CA PHE A 147 -25.51 10.42 16.74
C PHE A 147 -26.02 10.08 15.35
N LYS A 148 -26.11 8.80 14.96
CA LYS A 148 -26.44 8.41 13.57
C LYS A 148 -27.76 9.00 13.07
N GLU A 149 -28.81 9.05 13.89
CA GLU A 149 -30.09 9.63 13.47
C GLU A 149 -30.00 11.13 13.22
N ILE A 150 -29.29 11.84 14.08
CA ILE A 150 -29.12 13.29 14.01
C ILE A 150 -28.23 13.64 12.82
N THR A 151 -27.07 13.00 12.70
CA THR A 151 -26.12 13.28 11.63
C THR A 151 -26.72 12.96 10.28
N THR A 152 -27.42 11.84 10.11
CA THR A 152 -28.09 11.48 8.85
C THR A 152 -29.12 12.53 8.42
N LYS A 153 -29.87 13.12 9.36
CA LYS A 153 -30.80 14.22 9.06
C LYS A 153 -30.05 15.48 8.62
N ILE A 154 -28.95 15.80 9.30
CA ILE A 154 -28.13 16.99 9.01
C ILE A 154 -27.42 16.86 7.65
N THR A 155 -26.77 15.72 7.36
CA THR A 155 -26.08 15.49 6.09
C THR A 155 -27.04 15.50 4.91
N LYS A 156 -28.27 14.99 5.08
CA LYS A 156 -29.32 15.08 4.04
C LYS A 156 -29.83 16.50 3.85
N LYS A 157 -29.90 17.30 4.92
CA LYS A 157 -30.39 18.69 4.87
C LYS A 157 -29.36 19.65 4.24
N TYR A 158 -28.06 19.40 4.43
CA TYR A 158 -26.98 20.26 3.93
C TYR A 158 -25.96 19.51 3.07
N PRO A 159 -26.38 18.89 1.94
CA PRO A 159 -25.53 17.98 1.18
C PRO A 159 -24.27 18.64 0.62
N GLU A 160 -24.31 19.92 0.27
CA GLU A 160 -23.18 20.65 -0.32
C GLU A 160 -21.97 20.70 0.61
N ILE A 161 -22.19 20.98 1.90
CA ILE A 161 -21.11 21.10 2.91
C ILE A 161 -20.42 19.75 3.11
N PHE A 162 -21.21 18.68 3.20
CA PHE A 162 -20.69 17.36 3.49
C PHE A 162 -20.14 16.64 2.25
N ARG A 163 -20.55 16.99 1.03
CA ARG A 163 -20.03 16.37 -0.20
C ARG A 163 -18.50 16.49 -0.28
N ASP A 164 -17.99 17.68 0.01
CA ASP A 164 -16.55 17.93 -0.02
C ASP A 164 -15.84 17.19 1.11
N LEU A 165 -16.45 17.10 2.30
CA LEU A 165 -15.92 16.31 3.41
C LEU A 165 -15.86 14.81 3.06
N TYR A 166 -16.95 14.25 2.52
CA TYR A 166 -17.01 12.86 2.07
C TYR A 166 -15.94 12.56 1.02
N SER A 167 -15.76 13.44 0.05
CA SER A 167 -14.71 13.34 -0.97
C SER A 167 -13.31 13.35 -0.33
N ASN A 168 -13.04 14.30 0.56
CA ASN A 168 -11.75 14.40 1.25
C ASN A 168 -11.51 13.18 2.16
N LEU A 169 -12.53 12.65 2.82
CA LEU A 169 -12.39 11.42 3.62
C LEU A 169 -12.02 10.22 2.75
N MET A 170 -12.63 10.06 1.58
CA MET A 170 -12.27 9.00 0.64
C MET A 170 -10.83 9.13 0.13
N ILE A 171 -10.42 10.35 -0.27
CA ILE A 171 -9.07 10.61 -0.80
C ILE A 171 -8.00 10.50 0.30
N SER A 172 -8.34 10.86 1.54
CA SER A 172 -7.42 10.78 2.68
C SER A 172 -6.90 9.37 2.93
N GLY A 173 -7.62 8.33 2.49
CA GLY A 173 -7.26 6.93 2.74
C GLY A 173 -7.35 6.54 4.21
N MET A 174 -8.02 7.35 5.03
CA MET A 174 -8.31 6.99 6.41
C MET A 174 -9.19 5.75 6.44
N LYS A 175 -8.80 4.78 7.27
CA LYS A 175 -9.49 3.50 7.42
C LYS A 175 -10.72 3.65 8.32
N ILE A 176 -11.57 4.64 8.09
CA ILE A 176 -12.78 4.90 8.88
C ILE A 176 -13.92 5.19 7.92
N PHE A 177 -15.09 4.60 8.14
CA PHE A 177 -16.28 4.91 7.35
C PHE A 177 -16.67 6.38 7.51
N SER A 178 -16.99 7.05 6.41
CA SER A 178 -17.23 8.50 6.41
C SER A 178 -18.36 8.92 7.34
N ASP A 179 -19.46 8.15 7.41
CA ASP A 179 -20.55 8.42 8.35
C ASP A 179 -20.12 8.24 9.81
N THR A 180 -19.24 7.26 10.07
CA THR A 180 -18.69 7.05 11.41
C THR A 180 -17.78 8.19 11.82
N TYR A 181 -16.99 8.75 10.90
CA TYR A 181 -16.15 9.93 11.15
C TYR A 181 -16.99 11.15 11.55
N ILE A 182 -18.09 11.41 10.84
CA ILE A 182 -19.00 12.52 11.17
C ILE A 182 -19.64 12.28 12.56
N ASN A 183 -20.10 11.06 12.84
CA ASN A 183 -20.64 10.72 14.16
C ASN A 183 -19.61 10.93 15.27
N MET A 184 -18.35 10.52 15.04
CA MET A 184 -17.25 10.76 15.98
C MET A 184 -17.00 12.25 16.19
N ALA A 185 -17.01 13.07 15.13
CA ALA A 185 -16.81 14.52 15.24
C ALA A 185 -17.91 15.19 16.09
N PHE A 186 -19.17 14.79 15.90
CA PHE A 186 -20.28 15.30 16.72
C PHE A 186 -20.19 14.85 18.18
N LEU A 187 -19.89 13.57 18.44
CA LEU A 187 -19.67 13.08 19.81
C LEU A 187 -18.52 13.82 20.50
N SER A 188 -17.37 13.96 19.82
CA SER A 188 -16.22 14.71 20.33
C SER A 188 -16.59 16.15 20.66
N SER A 189 -17.42 16.79 19.82
CA SER A 189 -17.84 18.17 20.00
C SER A 189 -18.77 18.34 21.20
N VAL A 190 -19.70 17.42 21.43
CA VAL A 190 -20.57 17.44 22.61
C VAL A 190 -19.77 17.21 23.90
N LEU A 191 -18.85 16.24 23.89
CA LEU A 191 -17.97 16.00 25.04
C LEU A 191 -17.07 17.20 25.33
N PHE A 192 -16.50 17.81 24.30
CA PHE A 192 -15.69 19.01 24.42
C PHE A 192 -16.50 20.20 24.94
N PHE A 193 -17.73 20.39 24.47
CA PHE A 193 -18.62 21.44 24.96
C PHE A 193 -18.88 21.28 26.47
N ILE A 194 -19.27 20.08 26.91
CA ILE A 194 -19.55 19.79 28.33
C ILE A 194 -18.28 20.00 29.16
N PHE A 195 -17.15 19.46 28.70
CA PHE A 195 -15.87 19.55 29.39
C PHE A 195 -15.38 20.99 29.52
N LEU A 196 -15.35 21.75 28.41
CA LEU A 196 -14.86 23.12 28.39
C LEU A 196 -15.77 24.04 29.24
N TYR A 197 -17.09 23.87 29.15
CA TYR A 197 -18.02 24.66 29.97
C TYR A 197 -17.84 24.36 31.47
N MET A 198 -17.76 23.07 31.84
CA MET A 198 -17.52 22.65 33.22
C MET A 198 -16.15 23.14 33.73
N PHE A 199 -15.11 23.05 32.89
CA PHE A 199 -13.78 23.53 33.21
C PHE A 199 -13.76 25.04 33.50
N LEU A 200 -14.44 25.84 32.67
CA LEU A 200 -14.53 27.29 32.88
C LEU A 200 -15.27 27.64 34.19
N ILE A 201 -16.35 26.93 34.51
CA ILE A 201 -17.09 27.13 35.76
C ILE A 201 -16.23 26.77 36.98
N VAL A 202 -15.54 25.63 36.95
CA VAL A 202 -14.74 25.16 38.10
C VAL A 202 -13.51 26.05 38.31
N PHE A 203 -12.83 26.46 37.24
CA PHE A 203 -11.58 27.23 37.33
C PHE A 203 -11.81 28.70 37.63
N SER A 204 -12.85 29.32 37.04
CA SER A 204 -13.10 30.76 37.17
C SER A 204 -14.20 31.11 38.19
N GLY A 205 -15.01 30.15 38.63
CA GLY A 205 -16.18 30.37 39.49
C GLY A 205 -17.34 31.06 38.77
N ILE A 206 -18.45 31.27 39.47
CA ILE A 206 -19.62 32.01 38.95
C ILE A 206 -19.80 33.27 39.80
N ASN A 207 -19.22 34.37 39.35
CA ASN A 207 -19.23 35.63 40.09
C ASN A 207 -20.44 36.52 39.75
N SER A 208 -21.08 36.32 38.60
CA SER A 208 -22.22 37.11 38.11
C SER A 208 -22.96 36.39 36.96
N PHE A 209 -24.20 36.80 36.67
CA PHE A 209 -24.96 36.30 35.52
C PHE A 209 -24.23 36.49 34.18
N PHE A 210 -23.52 37.62 34.02
CA PHE A 210 -22.70 37.89 32.84
C PHE A 210 -21.60 36.84 32.60
N SER A 211 -21.02 36.26 33.66
CA SER A 211 -19.99 35.21 33.55
C SER A 211 -20.54 33.96 32.88
N ILE A 212 -21.80 33.59 33.18
CA ILE A 212 -22.46 32.41 32.60
C ILE A 212 -22.62 32.59 31.08
N VAL A 213 -23.07 33.76 30.64
CA VAL A 213 -23.24 34.09 29.22
C VAL A 213 -21.88 34.10 28.51
N GLN A 214 -20.86 34.68 29.14
CA GLN A 214 -19.50 34.71 28.60
C GLN A 214 -18.91 33.30 28.42
N TYR A 215 -19.03 32.42 29.42
CA TYR A 215 -18.53 31.05 29.31
C TYR A 215 -19.27 30.25 28.25
N LEU A 216 -20.58 30.44 28.13
CA LEU A 216 -21.38 29.82 27.08
C LEU A 216 -20.90 30.28 25.69
N PHE A 217 -20.64 31.58 25.52
CA PHE A 217 -20.12 32.11 24.26
C PHE A 217 -18.73 31.55 23.92
N ILE A 218 -17.79 31.53 24.87
CA ILE A 218 -16.45 30.94 24.70
C ILE A 218 -16.55 29.46 24.35
N THR A 219 -17.44 28.72 25.01
CA THR A 219 -17.62 27.29 24.78
C THR A 219 -18.20 27.01 23.39
N ILE A 220 -19.18 27.80 22.95
CA ILE A 220 -19.74 27.71 21.59
C ILE A 220 -18.65 27.99 20.54
N LEU A 221 -17.86 29.06 20.72
CA LEU A 221 -16.76 29.39 19.81
C LEU A 221 -15.70 28.28 19.79
N GLY A 222 -15.30 27.75 20.94
CA GLY A 222 -14.35 26.65 21.04
C GLY A 222 -14.85 25.38 20.35
N THR A 223 -16.13 25.04 20.55
CA THR A 223 -16.76 23.86 19.92
C THR A 223 -16.90 24.03 18.41
N ALA A 224 -17.24 25.23 17.94
CA ALA A 224 -17.26 25.55 16.51
C ALA A 224 -15.85 25.44 15.89
N GLY A 225 -14.82 25.91 16.61
CA GLY A 225 -13.43 25.75 16.21
C GLY A 225 -13.01 24.27 16.12
N LEU A 226 -13.43 23.45 17.08
CA LEU A 226 -13.18 22.01 17.05
C LEU A 226 -13.86 21.33 15.85
N LEU A 227 -15.13 21.65 15.57
CA LEU A 227 -15.85 21.13 14.40
C LEU A 227 -15.18 21.55 13.09
N ALA A 228 -14.73 22.81 12.99
CA ALA A 228 -13.94 23.27 11.87
C ALA A 228 -12.63 22.45 11.75
N GLY A 229 -11.95 22.21 12.87
CA GLY A 229 -10.78 21.33 12.93
C GLY A 229 -11.06 19.94 12.35
N PHE A 230 -12.14 19.27 12.77
CA PHE A 230 -12.56 17.97 12.22
C PHE A 230 -12.90 18.05 10.72
N TYR A 231 -13.44 19.17 10.25
CA TYR A 231 -13.74 19.36 8.82
C TYR A 231 -12.47 19.51 7.97
N TYR A 232 -11.47 20.25 8.46
CA TYR A 232 -10.21 20.47 7.74
C TYR A 232 -9.17 19.36 7.95
N TRP A 233 -9.28 18.57 9.02
CA TRP A 233 -8.33 17.50 9.34
C TRP A 233 -8.05 16.52 8.18
N PRO A 234 -9.06 16.02 7.43
CA PRO A 234 -8.80 15.15 6.29
C PRO A 234 -7.94 15.82 5.21
N ARG A 235 -8.03 17.15 5.04
CA ARG A 235 -7.19 17.88 4.07
C ARG A 235 -5.73 17.88 4.48
N VAL A 236 -5.44 18.08 5.77
CA VAL A 236 -4.07 17.98 6.30
C VAL A 236 -3.48 16.59 6.04
N VAL A 237 -4.27 15.53 6.28
CA VAL A 237 -3.86 14.15 5.98
C VAL A 237 -3.62 13.94 4.48
N ILE A 238 -4.50 14.48 3.62
CA ILE A 238 -4.35 14.43 2.16
C ILE A 238 -3.06 15.10 1.72
N ASP A 239 -2.76 16.29 2.24
CA ASP A 239 -1.59 17.06 1.82
C ASP A 239 -0.28 16.39 2.25
N GLY A 240 -0.24 15.81 3.47
CA GLY A 240 0.87 14.97 3.91
C GLY A 240 1.09 13.77 2.98
N ARG A 241 0.02 12.98 2.70
CA ARG A 241 0.12 11.84 1.78
C ARG A 241 0.50 12.24 0.36
N ARG A 242 -0.03 13.37 -0.15
CA ARG A 242 0.32 13.90 -1.48
C ARG A 242 1.82 14.15 -1.56
N LYS A 243 2.37 14.79 -0.53
CA LYS A 243 3.78 15.14 -0.45
C LYS A 243 4.66 13.89 -0.36
N ASP A 244 4.33 12.95 0.52
CA ASP A 244 5.08 11.69 0.64
C ASP A 244 5.10 10.92 -0.70
N ILE A 245 3.95 10.83 -1.38
CA ILE A 245 3.86 10.23 -2.71
C ILE A 245 4.72 11.00 -3.71
N LYS A 246 4.66 12.34 -3.73
CA LYS A 246 5.46 13.17 -4.66
C LYS A 246 6.96 12.89 -4.52
N ASN A 247 7.44 12.68 -3.30
CA ASN A 247 8.86 12.45 -3.03
C ASN A 247 9.33 11.04 -3.43
N GLU A 248 8.48 10.03 -3.23
CA GLU A 248 8.79 8.63 -3.59
C GLU A 248 8.63 8.35 -5.09
N LEU A 249 7.74 9.09 -5.77
CA LEU A 249 7.29 8.80 -7.13
C LEU A 249 8.39 8.71 -8.20
N PRO A 250 9.36 9.65 -8.30
CA PRO A 250 10.41 9.58 -9.32
C PRO A 250 11.21 8.28 -9.23
N PHE A 251 11.56 7.88 -8.01
CA PHE A 251 12.35 6.67 -7.74
C PHE A 251 11.53 5.40 -7.98
N ALA A 252 10.25 5.40 -7.59
CA ALA A 252 9.35 4.29 -7.86
C ALA A 252 9.17 4.08 -9.37
N ILE A 253 9.00 5.16 -10.16
CA ILE A 253 8.87 5.04 -11.62
C ILE A 253 10.16 4.53 -12.26
N MET A 254 11.34 4.99 -11.82
CA MET A 254 12.62 4.44 -12.27
C MET A 254 12.73 2.93 -11.98
N HIS A 255 12.31 2.50 -10.79
CA HIS A 255 12.28 1.09 -10.41
C HIS A 255 11.30 0.31 -11.31
N MET A 256 10.10 0.86 -11.57
CA MET A 256 9.15 0.27 -12.52
C MET A 256 9.72 0.13 -13.92
N ALA A 257 10.39 1.17 -14.42
CA ALA A 257 11.00 1.18 -15.75
C ALA A 257 12.12 0.14 -15.86
N SER A 258 12.91 -0.04 -14.80
CA SER A 258 13.95 -1.07 -14.73
C SER A 258 13.36 -2.49 -14.80
N ILE A 259 12.32 -2.77 -14.01
CA ILE A 259 11.64 -4.08 -14.01
C ILE A 259 10.90 -4.33 -15.34
N ALA A 260 10.18 -3.33 -15.86
CA ALA A 260 9.56 -3.42 -17.18
C ALA A 260 10.62 -3.60 -18.29
N GLY A 261 11.84 -3.10 -18.07
CA GLY A 261 13.03 -3.32 -18.88
C GLY A 261 13.32 -4.78 -19.17
N SER A 262 13.07 -5.66 -18.20
CA SER A 262 13.27 -7.12 -18.31
C SER A 262 12.11 -7.84 -19.01
N GLY A 263 11.11 -7.12 -19.51
CA GLY A 263 9.90 -7.70 -20.10
C GLY A 263 8.89 -8.22 -19.07
N ALA A 264 9.05 -7.86 -17.79
CA ALA A 264 8.10 -8.26 -16.75
C ALA A 264 6.73 -7.59 -16.96
N PRO A 265 5.61 -8.31 -16.74
CA PRO A 265 4.28 -7.71 -16.76
C PRO A 265 4.09 -6.65 -15.67
N LEU A 266 3.26 -5.64 -15.91
CA LEU A 266 3.01 -4.55 -14.97
C LEU A 266 2.53 -5.02 -13.58
N THR A 267 1.75 -6.11 -13.51
CA THR A 267 1.33 -6.72 -12.24
C THR A 267 2.50 -7.28 -11.43
N THR A 268 3.51 -7.84 -12.11
CA THR A 268 4.74 -8.33 -11.48
C THR A 268 5.63 -7.18 -11.04
N THR A 269 5.66 -6.10 -11.82
CA THR A 269 6.34 -4.85 -11.44
C THR A 269 5.76 -4.27 -10.16
N PHE A 270 4.43 -4.18 -10.04
CA PHE A 270 3.75 -3.74 -8.82
C PHE A 270 4.01 -4.66 -7.62
N ASP A 271 3.99 -5.99 -7.80
CA ASP A 271 4.31 -6.94 -6.74
C ASP A 271 5.75 -6.80 -6.24
N THR A 272 6.71 -6.59 -7.15
CA THR A 272 8.12 -6.37 -6.81
C THR A 272 8.31 -5.06 -6.02
N LEU A 273 7.62 -3.99 -6.43
CA LEU A 273 7.59 -2.71 -5.72
C LEU A 273 7.04 -2.85 -4.29
N LEU A 274 5.97 -3.62 -4.10
CA LEU A 274 5.40 -3.85 -2.78
C LEU A 274 6.36 -4.62 -1.86
N LYS A 275 7.14 -5.55 -2.42
CA LYS A 275 8.14 -6.34 -1.66
C LYS A 275 9.37 -5.55 -1.26
N SER A 276 9.76 -4.50 -2.00
CA SER A 276 10.94 -3.71 -1.63
C SER A 276 10.73 -2.92 -0.33
N SER A 277 9.49 -2.59 0.02
CA SER A 277 9.11 -1.77 1.19
C SER A 277 9.74 -0.36 1.26
N GLU A 278 10.41 0.07 0.19
CA GLU A 278 11.11 1.36 0.09
C GLU A 278 10.16 2.54 -0.10
N TYR A 279 9.00 2.31 -0.71
CA TYR A 279 8.03 3.36 -1.07
C TYR A 279 6.76 3.20 -0.24
N LYS A 280 6.79 3.60 1.03
CA LYS A 280 5.69 3.32 1.98
C LYS A 280 4.41 4.04 1.59
N ALA A 281 4.51 5.30 1.16
CA ALA A 281 3.34 6.08 0.78
C ALA A 281 2.70 5.56 -0.51
N LEU A 282 3.52 5.17 -1.49
CA LEU A 282 3.05 4.56 -2.75
C LEU A 282 2.57 3.12 -2.57
N SER A 283 3.17 2.34 -1.67
CA SER A 283 2.77 0.96 -1.41
C SER A 283 1.29 0.84 -1.06
N GLY A 284 0.76 1.81 -0.30
CA GLY A 284 -0.68 1.87 0.00
C GLY A 284 -1.54 1.97 -1.26
N GLU A 285 -1.17 2.80 -2.22
CA GLU A 285 -1.93 2.97 -3.47
C GLU A 285 -1.74 1.79 -4.42
N ILE A 286 -0.51 1.28 -4.56
CA ILE A 286 -0.20 0.12 -5.40
C ILE A 286 -0.92 -1.13 -4.88
N LYS A 287 -0.95 -1.32 -3.55
CA LYS A 287 -1.70 -2.41 -2.92
C LYS A 287 -3.19 -2.32 -3.21
N ARG A 288 -3.77 -1.11 -3.27
CA ARG A 288 -5.18 -0.93 -3.69
C ARG A 288 -5.40 -1.38 -5.14
N ILE A 289 -4.50 -1.03 -6.06
CA ILE A 289 -4.56 -1.50 -7.45
C ILE A 289 -4.52 -3.02 -7.51
N MET A 290 -3.55 -3.64 -6.83
CA MET A 290 -3.39 -5.10 -6.82
C MET A 290 -4.57 -5.80 -6.15
N ASN A 291 -5.15 -5.22 -5.10
CA ASN A 291 -6.36 -5.75 -4.48
C ASN A 291 -7.57 -5.71 -5.44
N TYR A 292 -7.77 -4.63 -6.20
CA TYR A 292 -8.83 -4.57 -7.21
C TYR A 292 -8.70 -5.69 -8.24
N VAL A 293 -7.47 -5.98 -8.69
CA VAL A 293 -7.23 -7.04 -9.67
C VAL A 293 -7.38 -8.43 -9.05
N ASN A 294 -6.70 -8.70 -7.94
CA ASN A 294 -6.55 -10.05 -7.38
C ASN A 294 -7.72 -10.49 -6.51
N LEU A 295 -8.49 -9.57 -5.92
CA LEU A 295 -9.57 -9.91 -4.99
C LEU A 295 -10.95 -9.61 -5.57
N PHE A 296 -11.05 -8.51 -6.32
CA PHE A 296 -12.33 -8.08 -6.89
C PHE A 296 -12.46 -8.47 -8.37
N GLY A 297 -11.42 -9.08 -8.96
CA GLY A 297 -11.43 -9.54 -10.35
C GLY A 297 -11.51 -8.41 -11.37
N TYR A 298 -11.14 -7.18 -11.01
CA TYR A 298 -11.18 -6.05 -11.93
C TYR A 298 -10.10 -6.23 -12.99
N ASN A 299 -10.40 -5.78 -14.22
CA ASN A 299 -9.34 -5.64 -15.21
C ASN A 299 -8.35 -4.55 -14.75
N LEU A 300 -7.09 -4.66 -15.20
CA LEU A 300 -6.02 -3.77 -14.75
C LEU A 300 -6.31 -2.29 -15.09
N SER A 301 -6.86 -2.01 -16.27
CA SER A 301 -7.22 -0.66 -16.70
C SER A 301 -8.28 0.01 -15.79
N THR A 302 -9.28 -0.75 -15.35
CA THR A 302 -10.31 -0.31 -14.42
C THR A 302 -9.74 -0.13 -13.02
N ALA A 303 -8.88 -1.04 -12.55
CA ALA A 303 -8.19 -0.90 -11.27
C ALA A 303 -7.33 0.37 -11.22
N LEU A 304 -6.54 0.63 -12.28
CA LEU A 304 -5.74 1.85 -12.42
C LEU A 304 -6.62 3.10 -12.38
N ARG A 305 -7.74 3.11 -13.10
CA ARG A 305 -8.71 4.23 -13.08
C ARG A 305 -9.29 4.48 -11.70
N SER A 306 -9.75 3.43 -11.01
CA SER A 306 -10.36 3.56 -9.67
C SER A 306 -9.39 4.17 -8.65
N VAL A 307 -8.11 3.84 -8.75
CA VAL A 307 -7.08 4.44 -7.89
C VAL A 307 -6.71 5.86 -8.36
N ALA A 308 -6.63 6.11 -9.67
CA ALA A 308 -6.37 7.44 -10.23
C ALA A 308 -7.45 8.48 -9.87
N GLU A 309 -8.70 8.05 -9.69
CA GLU A 309 -9.80 8.93 -9.26
C GLU A 309 -9.75 9.29 -7.77
N THR A 310 -9.03 8.52 -6.95
CA THR A 310 -9.03 8.66 -5.48
C THR A 310 -7.66 8.96 -4.88
N THR A 311 -6.59 8.99 -5.67
CA THR A 311 -5.25 9.34 -5.19
C THR A 311 -5.12 10.85 -4.94
N PRO A 312 -4.43 11.27 -3.86
CA PRO A 312 -4.21 12.68 -3.57
C PRO A 312 -3.14 13.34 -4.47
N SER A 313 -2.29 12.55 -5.15
CA SER A 313 -1.19 13.03 -5.98
C SER A 313 -1.58 13.18 -7.45
N LYS A 314 -1.37 14.38 -8.01
CA LYS A 314 -1.65 14.68 -9.42
C LYS A 314 -0.68 13.93 -10.35
N ASP A 315 0.60 13.87 -10.00
CA ASP A 315 1.63 13.23 -10.80
C ASP A 315 1.43 11.71 -10.84
N PHE A 316 1.03 11.12 -9.71
CA PHE A 316 0.69 9.69 -9.67
C PHE A 316 -0.59 9.40 -10.45
N LYS A 317 -1.61 10.25 -10.35
CA LYS A 317 -2.82 10.16 -11.18
C LYS A 317 -2.49 10.19 -12.67
N GLU A 318 -1.59 11.07 -13.09
CA GLU A 318 -1.14 11.17 -14.48
C GLU A 318 -0.41 9.89 -14.92
N LEU A 319 0.48 9.35 -14.10
CA LEU A 319 1.14 8.06 -14.33
C LEU A 319 0.12 6.93 -14.53
N LEU A 320 -0.85 6.78 -13.61
CA LEU A 320 -1.86 5.72 -13.70
C LEU A 320 -2.73 5.85 -14.95
N ASN A 321 -3.10 7.07 -15.33
CA ASN A 321 -3.86 7.32 -16.56
C ASN A 321 -3.04 7.01 -17.81
N GLY A 322 -1.75 7.36 -17.83
CA GLY A 322 -0.87 7.02 -18.94
C GLY A 322 -0.66 5.51 -19.05
N LEU A 323 -0.43 4.79 -17.94
CA LEU A 323 -0.36 3.32 -17.92
C LEU A 323 -1.64 2.70 -18.49
N ARG A 324 -2.81 3.18 -18.02
CA ARG A 324 -4.11 2.72 -18.52
C ARG A 324 -4.24 2.94 -20.03
N ASN A 325 -3.93 4.14 -20.51
CA ASN A 325 -4.05 4.48 -21.93
C ASN A 325 -3.10 3.63 -22.79
N THR A 326 -1.87 3.39 -22.32
CA THR A 326 -0.91 2.51 -23.00
C THR A 326 -1.43 1.08 -23.08
N ILE A 327 -2.04 0.56 -22.01
CA ILE A 327 -2.66 -0.78 -22.02
C ILE A 327 -3.84 -0.84 -23.00
N GLU A 328 -4.74 0.15 -22.97
CA GLU A 328 -5.95 0.15 -23.81
C GLU A 328 -5.64 0.31 -25.30
N THR A 329 -4.58 1.02 -25.64
CA THR A 329 -4.12 1.22 -27.03
C THR A 329 -3.16 0.13 -27.51
N GLY A 330 -2.73 -0.79 -26.63
CA GLY A 330 -1.74 -1.82 -26.96
C GLY A 330 -0.33 -1.28 -27.18
N GLY A 331 0.00 -0.13 -26.58
CA GLY A 331 1.31 0.49 -26.67
C GLY A 331 2.40 -0.19 -25.82
N ASP A 332 3.64 0.27 -26.00
CA ASP A 332 4.79 -0.24 -25.27
C ASP A 332 4.88 0.36 -23.85
N LEU A 333 4.50 -0.44 -22.85
CA LEU A 333 4.58 -0.08 -21.43
C LEU A 333 6.00 0.18 -20.95
N ARG A 334 7.00 -0.51 -21.50
CA ARG A 334 8.42 -0.31 -21.14
C ARG A 334 8.87 1.06 -21.59
N LEU A 335 8.60 1.41 -22.85
CA LEU A 335 8.95 2.72 -23.40
C LEU A 335 8.22 3.85 -22.65
N TYR A 336 6.93 3.66 -22.36
CA TYR A 336 6.16 4.63 -21.58
C TYR A 336 6.77 4.86 -20.18
N LEU A 337 7.07 3.79 -19.44
CA LEU A 337 7.66 3.88 -18.10
C LEU A 337 9.05 4.50 -18.12
N GLN A 338 9.89 4.18 -19.12
CA GLN A 338 11.21 4.78 -19.30
C GLN A 338 11.11 6.29 -19.52
N ASN A 339 10.30 6.72 -20.49
CA ASN A 339 10.11 8.15 -20.76
C ASN A 339 9.54 8.89 -19.54
N LYS A 340 8.54 8.30 -18.87
CA LYS A 340 7.95 8.91 -17.67
C LYS A 340 8.93 8.94 -16.49
N ALA A 341 9.83 7.96 -16.38
CA ALA A 341 10.90 7.96 -15.37
C ALA A 341 11.85 9.14 -15.60
N ASP A 342 12.34 9.31 -16.83
CA ASP A 342 13.25 10.39 -17.20
C ASP A 342 12.62 11.76 -16.97
N ASP A 343 11.39 11.97 -17.46
CA ASP A 343 10.65 13.21 -17.29
C ASP A 343 10.46 13.56 -15.79
N THR A 344 10.01 12.58 -15.00
CA THR A 344 9.73 12.78 -13.57
C THR A 344 11.02 13.02 -12.80
N PHE A 345 12.12 12.35 -13.15
CA PHE A 345 13.41 12.51 -12.50
C PHE A 345 14.08 13.84 -12.83
N ILE A 346 13.95 14.33 -14.07
CA ILE A 346 14.41 15.67 -14.46
C ILE A 346 13.65 16.74 -13.65
N ASN A 347 12.32 16.61 -13.53
CA ASN A 347 11.52 17.52 -12.72
C ASN A 347 11.93 17.47 -11.24
N TYR A 348 12.16 16.28 -10.68
CA TYR A 348 12.66 16.12 -9.32
C TYR A 348 14.02 16.81 -9.12
N LYS A 349 14.96 16.64 -10.05
CA LYS A 349 16.28 17.28 -10.01
C LYS A 349 16.16 18.81 -10.08
N ASN A 350 15.26 19.32 -10.92
CA ASN A 350 15.00 20.75 -11.03
C ASN A 350 14.38 21.34 -9.76
N ASP A 351 13.40 20.66 -9.16
CA ASP A 351 12.80 21.04 -7.88
C ASP A 351 13.87 21.05 -6.77
N ARG A 352 14.74 20.03 -6.74
CA ARG A 352 15.85 19.96 -5.78
C ARG A 352 16.88 21.07 -5.98
N LYS A 353 17.20 21.40 -7.24
CA LYS A 353 18.12 22.50 -7.57
C LYS A 353 17.55 23.84 -7.10
N LYS A 354 16.29 24.14 -7.41
CA LYS A 354 15.60 25.35 -6.93
C LYS A 354 15.60 25.45 -5.40
N TYR A 355 15.42 24.32 -4.73
CA TYR A 355 15.48 24.26 -3.27
C TYR A 355 16.88 24.64 -2.74
N VAL A 356 17.95 24.10 -3.33
CA VAL A 356 19.33 24.46 -2.97
C VAL A 356 19.63 25.94 -3.26
N GLU A 357 19.17 26.47 -4.39
CA GLU A 357 19.33 27.89 -4.73
C GLU A 357 18.58 28.80 -3.74
N THR A 358 17.41 28.38 -3.29
CA THR A 358 16.62 29.08 -2.27
C THR A 358 17.34 29.08 -0.93
N LEU A 359 17.91 27.94 -0.52
CA LEU A 359 18.73 27.84 0.69
C LEU A 359 20.00 28.70 0.62
N ALA A 360 20.66 28.75 -0.53
CA ALA A 360 21.80 29.62 -0.77
C ALA A 360 21.40 31.10 -0.60
N THR A 361 20.28 31.51 -1.19
CA THR A 361 19.73 32.86 -1.03
C THR A 361 19.47 33.20 0.44
N TYR A 362 18.92 32.26 1.22
CA TYR A 362 18.72 32.47 2.66
C TYR A 362 20.02 32.53 3.45
N SER A 363 21.03 31.75 3.05
CA SER A 363 22.38 31.84 3.61
C SER A 363 23.02 33.21 3.35
N ASP A 364 22.85 33.77 2.16
CA ASP A 364 23.34 35.11 1.83
C ASP A 364 22.64 36.18 2.66
N ILE A 365 21.32 36.08 2.82
CA ILE A 365 20.56 36.98 3.71
C ILE A 365 21.04 36.86 5.16
N TYR A 366 21.28 35.64 5.65
CA TYR A 366 21.80 35.40 7.00
C TYR A 366 23.16 36.08 7.20
N THR A 367 24.11 35.87 6.30
CA THR A 367 25.45 36.45 6.42
C THR A 367 25.43 37.98 6.29
N ALA A 368 24.61 38.54 5.41
CA ALA A 368 24.50 39.99 5.26
C ALA A 368 23.78 40.67 6.45
N VAL A 369 22.62 40.15 6.86
CA VAL A 369 21.75 40.82 7.84
C VAL A 369 22.07 40.43 9.28
N LEU A 370 22.47 39.19 9.54
CA LEU A 370 22.65 38.69 10.91
C LEU A 370 24.11 38.58 11.35
N ILE A 371 25.06 38.66 10.41
CA ILE A 371 26.50 38.73 10.73
C ILE A 371 27.04 40.12 10.42
N ALA A 372 26.99 40.54 9.15
CA ALA A 372 27.62 41.79 8.73
C ALA A 372 26.95 43.04 9.33
N ALA A 373 25.62 43.12 9.34
CA ALA A 373 24.93 44.30 9.89
C ALA A 373 25.16 44.49 11.41
N PRO A 374 25.08 43.46 12.28
CA PRO A 374 25.44 43.58 13.69
C PRO A 374 26.90 43.94 13.90
N LEU A 375 27.81 43.38 13.08
CA LEU A 375 29.23 43.72 13.15
C LEU A 375 29.46 45.20 12.83
N LEU A 376 28.87 45.70 11.74
CA LEU A 376 28.93 47.13 11.38
C LEU A 376 28.28 48.01 12.44
N PHE A 377 27.14 47.58 13.00
CA PHE A 377 26.46 48.27 14.09
C PHE A 377 27.38 48.44 15.30
N ILE A 378 28.06 47.37 15.72
CA ILE A 378 29.03 47.41 16.83
C ILE A 378 30.20 48.35 16.49
N ILE A 379 30.78 48.24 15.29
CA ILE A 379 31.89 49.11 14.87
C ILE A 379 31.50 50.59 14.93
N VAL A 380 30.33 50.95 14.40
CA VAL A 380 29.84 52.34 14.43
C VAL A 380 29.64 52.82 15.86
N LEU A 381 29.06 52.00 16.74
CA LEU A 381 28.90 52.36 18.15
C LEU A 381 30.24 52.58 18.85
N VAL A 382 31.24 51.73 18.58
CA VAL A 382 32.59 51.88 19.12
C VAL A 382 33.21 53.20 18.64
N LEU A 383 33.10 53.53 17.35
CA LEU A 383 33.61 54.80 16.81
C LEU A 383 32.96 56.03 17.44
N ILE A 384 31.64 56.00 17.64
CA ILE A 384 30.92 57.10 18.31
C ILE A 384 31.39 57.19 19.77
N SER A 385 31.55 56.06 20.47
CA SER A 385 32.01 56.05 21.86
C SER A 385 33.40 56.67 22.05
N LEU A 386 34.26 56.65 21.01
CA LEU A 386 35.56 57.31 21.05
C LEU A 386 35.46 58.85 20.96
N VAL A 387 34.44 59.36 20.28
CA VAL A 387 34.20 60.81 20.12
C VAL A 387 33.37 61.37 21.27
N GLY A 388 32.48 60.55 21.85
CA GLY A 388 31.75 60.88 23.06
C GLY A 388 30.89 59.71 23.54
N ASN A 389 30.68 59.60 24.86
CA ASN A 389 30.01 58.43 25.45
C ASN A 389 28.47 58.45 25.36
N LYS A 390 27.88 59.44 24.67
CA LYS A 390 26.42 59.58 24.58
C LYS A 390 25.95 59.71 23.14
N LEU A 391 24.96 58.90 22.78
CA LEU A 391 24.25 58.98 21.51
C LEU A 391 22.78 59.25 21.79
N GLY A 392 22.26 60.40 21.33
CA GLY A 392 20.86 60.78 21.58
C GLY A 392 20.48 60.95 23.06
N GLY A 393 21.45 61.26 23.93
CA GLY A 393 21.23 61.41 25.37
C GLY A 393 21.36 60.11 26.20
N LEU A 394 21.46 58.96 25.53
CA LEU A 394 21.69 57.66 26.18
C LEU A 394 23.18 57.30 26.17
N ASP A 395 23.61 56.58 27.21
CA ASP A 395 24.97 56.03 27.29
C ASP A 395 25.16 54.96 26.20
N ILE A 396 26.25 55.07 25.46
CA ILE A 396 26.53 54.15 24.33
C ILE A 396 26.76 52.73 24.83
N GLY A 397 27.38 52.56 26.00
CA GLY A 397 27.58 51.24 26.61
C GLY A 397 26.25 50.56 26.97
N PHE A 398 25.21 51.33 27.28
CA PHE A 398 23.86 50.80 27.46
C PHE A 398 23.24 50.34 26.12
N ILE A 399 23.34 51.16 25.06
CA ILE A 399 22.83 50.82 23.72
C ILE A 399 23.53 49.58 23.17
N GLU A 400 24.85 49.48 23.33
CA GLU A 400 25.66 48.34 22.90
C GLU A 400 25.23 47.05 23.60
N LYS A 401 25.12 47.06 24.94
CA LYS A 401 24.66 45.90 25.72
C LYS A 401 23.24 45.49 25.31
N LEU A 402 22.34 46.45 25.11
CA LEU A 402 20.98 46.17 24.66
C LEU A 402 20.98 45.55 23.25
N GLY A 403 21.83 46.06 22.35
CA GLY A 403 22.03 45.52 21.01
C GLY A 403 22.51 44.06 21.03
N ILE A 404 23.58 43.78 21.76
CA ILE A 404 24.22 42.45 21.79
C ILE A 404 23.37 41.43 22.55
N TYR A 405 22.81 41.79 23.70
CA TYR A 405 22.11 40.84 24.56
C TYR A 405 20.63 40.64 24.20
N PHE A 406 19.99 41.61 23.52
CA PHE A 406 18.56 41.52 23.19
C PHE A 406 18.29 41.57 21.70
N ILE A 407 18.82 42.57 20.98
CA ILE A 407 18.47 42.78 19.57
C ILE A 407 19.02 41.63 18.70
N VAL A 408 20.32 41.32 18.79
CA VAL A 408 20.94 40.26 17.96
C VAL A 408 20.30 38.88 18.22
N PRO A 409 20.08 38.44 19.48
CA PRO A 409 19.37 37.19 19.75
C PRO A 409 17.93 37.21 19.24
N ALA A 410 17.18 38.31 19.40
CA ALA A 410 15.81 38.42 18.91
C ALA A 410 15.74 38.26 17.38
N PHE A 411 16.65 38.90 16.65
CA PHE A 411 16.75 38.75 15.19
C PHE A 411 17.13 37.33 14.77
N ASN A 412 18.03 36.66 15.49
CA ASN A 412 18.37 35.26 15.22
C ASN A 412 17.18 34.32 15.48
N ILE A 413 16.44 34.51 16.59
CA ILE A 413 15.22 33.74 16.88
C ILE A 413 14.18 33.97 15.79
N ALA A 414 13.96 35.23 15.40
CA ALA A 414 13.03 35.58 14.32
C ALA A 414 13.42 34.90 13.00
N PHE A 415 14.72 34.83 12.69
CA PHE A 415 15.20 34.18 11.47
C PHE A 415 15.07 32.66 11.52
N ILE A 416 15.29 32.03 12.68
CA ILE A 416 15.02 30.59 12.85
C ILE A 416 13.54 30.29 12.62
N ILE A 417 12.64 31.11 13.16
CA ILE A 417 11.19 30.97 12.94
C ILE A 417 10.85 31.17 11.46
N PHE A 418 11.43 32.20 10.83
CA PHE A 418 11.26 32.45 9.40
C PHE A 418 11.70 31.24 8.56
N LEU A 419 12.88 30.68 8.84
CA LEU A 419 13.35 29.49 8.15
C LEU A 419 12.41 28.30 8.35
N ASN A 420 11.89 28.09 9.56
CA ASN A 420 10.95 26.99 9.82
C ASN A 420 9.64 27.14 9.02
N ILE A 421 9.16 28.37 8.85
CA ILE A 421 7.94 28.64 8.06
C ILE A 421 8.19 28.45 6.56
N VAL A 422 9.36 28.86 6.09
CA VAL A 422 9.67 28.96 4.66
C VAL A 422 10.35 27.70 4.12
N GLN A 423 10.99 26.91 4.98
CA GLN A 423 11.55 25.62 4.61
C GLN A 423 10.41 24.73 4.08
N PRO A 424 10.37 24.40 2.78
CA PRO A 424 9.48 23.36 2.32
C PRO A 424 9.85 22.10 3.07
N GLU A 425 8.88 21.53 3.77
CA GLU A 425 9.09 20.25 4.43
C GLU A 425 9.53 19.24 3.36
N LEU A 426 10.54 18.44 3.67
CA LEU A 426 11.13 17.49 2.72
C LEU A 426 10.25 16.30 2.47
#